data_AF-A0AAU2LWE3-F1
#
_entry.id   AF-A0AAU2LWE3-F1
#
_cell.length_a   1.000
_cell.length_b   1.000
_cell.length_c   1.000
_cell.angle_alpha   90.00
_cell.angle_beta   90.00
_cell.angle_gamma   90.00
#
_symmetry.space_group_name_H-M   'P 1'
#
loop_
_entity.id
_entity.type
_entity.pdbx_description
1 polymer ?
#
loop_
_entity_poly.entity_id
_entity_poly.type
_entity_poly.pdbx_seq_one_letter_code
_entity_poly.pdbx_strand_id
1 'polypeptide(L)'
;MTQQAAVAPAAPTRRGLFAPWEPGMPHTRDLLVQVARTGARGFRVSGVLRLGPDTAATTADYLAFLRDAAGVGLRVSWRGSLEGISHAPFRHLDPPRDDSGKAAWPVPPRPLLTLRRGPGFVLIEDSRDGRMRRTVVDRPDRIAVLVEPGLGCIADDGLDADTGRAVRALADLGLVAAVGDHWLTLPVRFRYARS
;
A
#
# COMPACT_ATOMS: atom_id res chain seq x y z
N MET A 1 -1.83 17.77 -54.50
CA MET A 1 -0.82 17.51 -53.46
C MET A 1 -1.18 18.35 -52.24
N THR A 2 -1.84 17.75 -51.27
CA THR A 2 -2.34 18.44 -50.07
C THR A 2 -1.31 18.24 -48.96
N GLN A 3 -0.55 19.30 -48.63
CA GLN A 3 0.39 19.27 -47.51
C GLN A 3 -0.39 19.29 -46.19
N GLN A 4 -0.25 18.22 -45.44
CA GLN A 4 -0.79 18.04 -44.09
C GLN A 4 0.09 18.85 -43.12
N ALA A 5 -0.47 19.90 -42.53
CA ALA A 5 0.19 20.66 -41.49
C ALA A 5 0.41 19.76 -40.27
N ALA A 6 1.67 19.49 -39.94
CA ALA A 6 2.05 18.79 -38.72
C ALA A 6 1.69 19.68 -37.52
N VAL A 7 0.74 19.22 -36.73
CA VAL A 7 0.37 19.83 -35.45
C VAL A 7 1.58 19.77 -34.52
N ALA A 8 2.07 20.92 -34.10
CA ALA A 8 3.14 21.01 -33.11
C ALA A 8 2.73 20.29 -31.81
N PRO A 9 3.65 19.55 -31.17
CA PRO A 9 3.34 18.86 -29.92
C PRO A 9 2.94 19.89 -28.86
N ALA A 10 1.75 19.71 -28.29
CA ALA A 10 1.24 20.54 -27.21
C ALA A 10 2.23 20.56 -26.05
N ALA A 11 2.50 21.76 -25.51
CA ALA A 11 3.34 21.94 -24.34
C ALA A 11 2.85 21.05 -23.17
N PRO A 12 3.75 20.47 -22.36
CA PRO A 12 3.38 19.56 -21.28
C PRO A 12 2.52 20.30 -20.25
N THR A 13 1.24 19.97 -20.22
CA THR A 13 0.35 20.44 -19.16
C THR A 13 0.84 19.89 -17.82
N ARG A 14 0.73 20.69 -16.75
CA ARG A 14 0.96 20.31 -15.34
C ARG A 14 0.02 19.19 -14.82
N ARG A 15 -0.48 18.32 -15.70
CA ARG A 15 -1.25 17.08 -15.45
C ARG A 15 -0.36 15.87 -15.17
N GLY A 16 0.97 15.97 -15.35
CA GLY A 16 1.92 14.86 -15.25
C GLY A 16 2.39 14.44 -13.85
N LEU A 17 1.64 14.73 -12.78
CA LEU A 17 2.06 14.34 -11.41
C LEU A 17 1.52 12.98 -10.97
N PHE A 18 0.46 12.46 -11.59
CA PHE A 18 -0.14 11.19 -11.20
C PHE A 18 -0.33 10.28 -12.42
N ALA A 19 0.24 9.09 -12.38
CA ALA A 19 0.03 8.07 -13.40
C ALA A 19 -1.38 7.44 -13.23
N PRO A 20 -2.08 7.06 -14.31
CA PRO A 20 -3.30 6.27 -14.17
C PRO A 20 -2.97 4.88 -13.59
N TRP A 21 -3.90 4.32 -12.82
CA TRP A 21 -3.83 2.93 -12.36
C TRP A 21 -5.24 2.34 -12.31
N GLU A 22 -5.35 1.05 -12.64
CA GLU A 22 -6.63 0.31 -12.64
C GLU A 22 -6.53 -0.92 -11.74
N PRO A 23 -7.60 -1.29 -11.02
CA PRO A 23 -7.66 -2.52 -10.24
C PRO A 23 -7.22 -3.75 -11.04
N GLY A 24 -6.37 -4.58 -10.43
CA GLY A 24 -5.80 -5.77 -11.07
C GLY A 24 -4.54 -5.51 -11.91
N MET A 25 -4.12 -4.25 -12.10
CA MET A 25 -2.80 -3.98 -12.66
C MET A 25 -1.70 -4.46 -11.69
N PRO A 26 -0.66 -5.15 -12.19
CA PRO A 26 0.46 -5.54 -11.36
C PRO A 26 1.11 -4.33 -10.69
N HIS A 27 1.39 -4.43 -9.39
CA HIS A 27 1.98 -3.35 -8.61
C HIS A 27 3.24 -3.79 -7.86
N THR A 28 4.12 -4.51 -8.54
CA THR A 28 5.39 -4.94 -7.93
C THR A 28 6.18 -3.72 -7.44
N ARG A 29 6.96 -3.94 -6.38
CA ARG A 29 7.80 -2.88 -5.81
C ARG A 29 8.71 -2.23 -6.85
N ASP A 30 9.28 -3.00 -7.77
CA ASP A 30 10.17 -2.48 -8.81
C ASP A 30 9.45 -1.57 -9.80
N LEU A 31 8.20 -1.92 -10.17
CA LEU A 31 7.36 -1.08 -11.00
C LEU A 31 7.04 0.25 -10.30
N LEU A 32 6.70 0.20 -9.02
CA LEU A 32 6.42 1.40 -8.23
C LEU A 32 7.67 2.30 -8.10
N VAL A 33 8.86 1.72 -7.92
CA VAL A 33 10.13 2.46 -7.93
C VAL A 33 10.40 3.10 -9.29
N GLN A 34 10.15 2.40 -10.38
CA GLN A 34 10.31 2.94 -11.73
C GLN A 34 9.39 4.16 -11.94
N VAL A 35 8.12 4.05 -11.54
CA VAL A 35 7.18 5.19 -11.61
C VAL A 35 7.68 6.36 -10.78
N ALA A 36 8.13 6.13 -9.53
CA ALA A 36 8.68 7.20 -8.69
C ALA A 36 9.88 7.93 -9.34
N ARG A 37 10.73 7.19 -10.06
CA ARG A 37 11.90 7.75 -10.76
C ARG A 37 11.53 8.61 -11.97
N THR A 38 10.33 8.47 -12.53
CA THR A 38 9.86 9.36 -13.61
C THR A 38 9.54 10.78 -13.12
N GLY A 39 9.52 11.01 -11.80
CA GLY A 39 9.08 12.27 -11.18
C GLY A 39 7.58 12.31 -10.88
N ALA A 40 6.85 11.22 -11.16
CA ALA A 40 5.47 11.07 -10.71
C ALA A 40 5.39 11.15 -9.17
N ARG A 41 4.34 11.81 -8.69
CA ARG A 41 3.99 11.94 -7.27
C ARG A 41 3.07 10.83 -6.79
N GLY A 42 2.45 10.09 -7.71
CA GLY A 42 1.51 9.05 -7.34
C GLY A 42 0.74 8.41 -8.47
N PHE A 43 -0.32 7.70 -8.09
CA PHE A 43 -1.31 7.11 -8.97
C PHE A 43 -2.69 7.73 -8.78
N ARG A 44 -3.43 7.88 -9.87
CA ARG A 44 -4.86 8.18 -9.85
C ARG A 44 -5.61 6.93 -10.27
N VAL A 45 -6.46 6.44 -9.38
CA VAL A 45 -7.29 5.28 -9.65
C VAL A 45 -8.60 5.72 -10.31
N SER A 46 -8.93 5.06 -11.42
CA SER A 46 -10.17 5.31 -12.15
C SER A 46 -11.36 4.62 -11.48
N GLY A 47 -12.52 5.27 -11.51
CA GLY A 47 -13.76 4.70 -10.97
C GLY A 47 -13.94 4.86 -9.46
N VAL A 48 -14.96 4.17 -8.92
CA VAL A 48 -15.29 4.12 -7.50
C VAL A 48 -15.12 2.67 -7.04
N LEU A 49 -14.22 2.44 -6.09
CA LEU A 49 -13.95 1.09 -5.57
C LEU A 49 -14.82 0.80 -4.35
N ARG A 50 -15.52 -0.33 -4.38
CA ARG A 50 -16.20 -0.89 -3.22
C ARG A 50 -15.40 -2.08 -2.73
N LEU A 51 -14.71 -1.87 -1.63
CA LEU A 51 -13.80 -2.85 -1.06
C LEU A 51 -14.43 -3.42 0.21
N GLY A 52 -14.44 -4.74 0.34
CA GLY A 52 -15.16 -5.42 1.41
C GLY A 52 -14.77 -6.89 1.54
N PRO A 53 -15.34 -7.61 2.52
CA PRO A 53 -15.05 -9.02 2.74
C PRO A 53 -15.49 -9.90 1.55
N ASP A 54 -16.56 -9.53 0.84
CA ASP A 54 -17.03 -10.27 -0.35
C ASP A 54 -16.05 -10.16 -1.54
N THR A 55 -15.16 -9.17 -1.49
CA THR A 55 -14.07 -8.96 -2.46
C THR A 55 -12.72 -9.02 -1.76
N ALA A 56 -12.57 -9.93 -0.79
CA ALA A 56 -11.41 -10.01 0.10
C ALA A 56 -10.06 -10.01 -0.64
N ALA A 57 -9.90 -10.86 -1.64
CA ALA A 57 -8.67 -10.93 -2.44
C ALA A 57 -8.34 -9.58 -3.11
N THR A 58 -9.31 -8.98 -3.81
CA THR A 58 -9.15 -7.67 -4.46
C THR A 58 -8.90 -6.55 -3.45
N THR A 59 -9.57 -6.62 -2.30
CA THR A 59 -9.41 -5.61 -1.24
C THR A 59 -8.03 -5.69 -0.60
N ALA A 60 -7.55 -6.89 -0.29
CA ALA A 60 -6.24 -7.11 0.28
C ALA A 60 -5.14 -6.73 -0.70
N ASP A 61 -5.26 -7.10 -1.98
CA ASP A 61 -4.35 -6.70 -3.06
C ASP A 61 -4.29 -5.17 -3.21
N TYR A 62 -5.45 -4.50 -3.22
CA TYR A 62 -5.49 -3.05 -3.33
C TYR A 62 -4.88 -2.34 -2.11
N LEU A 63 -5.14 -2.83 -0.90
CA LEU A 63 -4.52 -2.28 0.32
C LEU A 63 -3.00 -2.54 0.36
N ALA A 64 -2.53 -3.67 -0.20
CA ALA A 64 -1.11 -3.94 -0.40
C ALA A 64 -0.48 -2.93 -1.37
N PHE A 65 -1.16 -2.61 -2.48
CA PHE A 65 -0.76 -1.56 -3.40
C PHE A 65 -0.61 -0.21 -2.71
N LEU A 66 -1.59 0.21 -1.89
CA LEU A 66 -1.51 1.47 -1.14
C LEU A 66 -0.28 1.50 -0.21
N ARG A 67 -0.04 0.41 0.52
CA ARG A 67 1.14 0.25 1.40
C ARG A 67 2.44 0.36 0.62
N ASP A 68 2.53 -0.32 -0.52
CA ASP A 68 3.77 -0.41 -1.30
C ASP A 68 4.06 0.90 -2.04
N ALA A 69 3.02 1.58 -2.54
CA ALA A 69 3.13 2.93 -3.09
C ALA A 69 3.66 3.92 -2.03
N ALA A 70 3.12 3.88 -0.82
CA ALA A 70 3.62 4.70 0.29
C ALA A 70 5.11 4.40 0.61
N GLY A 71 5.55 3.14 0.45
CA GLY A 71 6.93 2.71 0.71
C GLY A 71 7.97 3.24 -0.27
N VAL A 72 7.54 3.72 -1.43
CA VAL A 72 8.38 4.39 -2.43
C VAL A 72 8.10 5.91 -2.50
N GLY A 73 7.29 6.45 -1.59
CA GLY A 73 6.95 7.87 -1.54
C GLY A 73 5.90 8.31 -2.57
N LEU A 74 5.17 7.37 -3.17
CA LEU A 74 4.06 7.65 -4.08
C LEU A 74 2.76 7.78 -3.30
N ARG A 75 1.90 8.70 -3.74
CA ARG A 75 0.53 8.86 -3.27
C ARG A 75 -0.44 8.10 -4.15
N VAL A 76 -1.60 7.73 -3.62
CA VAL A 76 -2.69 7.13 -4.38
C VAL A 76 -3.94 7.95 -4.15
N SER A 77 -4.44 8.58 -5.21
CA SER A 77 -5.71 9.29 -5.20
C SER A 77 -6.79 8.36 -5.73
N TRP A 78 -7.74 7.99 -4.86
CA TRP A 78 -8.81 7.06 -5.22
C TRP A 78 -10.13 7.43 -4.57
N ARG A 79 -11.23 6.93 -5.13
CA ARG A 79 -12.59 7.09 -4.63
C ARG A 79 -13.15 5.73 -4.26
N GLY A 80 -13.90 5.66 -3.17
CA GLY A 80 -14.45 4.39 -2.73
C GLY A 80 -14.86 4.30 -1.28
N SER A 81 -15.11 3.08 -0.84
CA SER A 81 -15.48 2.71 0.53
C SER A 81 -14.79 1.41 0.93
N LEU A 82 -14.54 1.26 2.24
CA LEU A 82 -14.22 -0.01 2.89
C LEU A 82 -15.49 -0.46 3.63
N GLU A 83 -16.28 -1.33 3.04
CA GLU A 83 -17.57 -1.82 3.55
C GLU A 83 -17.35 -3.08 4.41
N GLY A 84 -17.92 -3.10 5.61
CA GLY A 84 -17.80 -4.26 6.52
C GLY A 84 -16.40 -4.52 7.08
N ILE A 85 -15.41 -3.67 6.75
CA ILE A 85 -14.02 -3.79 7.23
C ILE A 85 -13.72 -2.64 8.18
N SER A 86 -13.05 -2.93 9.31
CA SER A 86 -12.54 -1.88 10.20
C SER A 86 -11.45 -1.06 9.51
N HIS A 87 -11.61 0.26 9.44
CA HIS A 87 -10.60 1.13 8.80
C HIS A 87 -9.40 1.39 9.69
N ALA A 88 -9.52 1.14 11.01
CA ALA A 88 -8.50 1.52 12.00
C ALA A 88 -7.07 1.02 11.66
N PRO A 89 -6.86 -0.23 11.22
CA PRO A 89 -5.53 -0.71 10.85
C PRO A 89 -4.92 -0.03 9.63
N PHE A 90 -5.74 0.63 8.78
CA PHE A 90 -5.36 1.17 7.48
C PHE A 90 -5.29 2.70 7.44
N ARG A 91 -5.54 3.39 8.57
CA ARG A 91 -5.52 4.86 8.63
C ARG A 91 -4.16 5.49 8.33
N HIS A 92 -3.09 4.70 8.32
CA HIS A 92 -1.76 5.13 7.89
C HIS A 92 -1.55 5.09 6.36
N LEU A 93 -2.52 4.58 5.60
CA LEU A 93 -2.52 4.51 4.14
C LEU A 93 -3.34 5.66 3.54
N ASP A 94 -3.24 5.81 2.23
CA ASP A 94 -3.99 6.83 1.50
C ASP A 94 -5.51 6.56 1.56
N PRO A 95 -6.30 7.50 2.10
CA PRO A 95 -7.73 7.31 2.30
C PRO A 95 -8.51 7.31 0.98
N PRO A 96 -9.63 6.56 0.91
CA PRO A 96 -10.61 6.81 -0.12
C PRO A 96 -11.19 8.21 0.05
N ARG A 97 -11.60 8.79 -1.08
CA ARG A 97 -12.34 10.05 -1.14
C ARG A 97 -13.77 9.82 -1.59
N ASP A 98 -14.69 10.59 -1.02
CA ASP A 98 -16.07 10.63 -1.50
C ASP A 98 -16.21 11.52 -2.75
N ASP A 99 -17.44 11.70 -3.21
CA ASP A 99 -17.80 12.49 -4.39
C ASP A 99 -17.45 13.98 -4.24
N SER A 100 -17.41 14.48 -3.00
CA SER A 100 -16.97 15.83 -2.67
C SER A 100 -15.45 15.98 -2.58
N GLY A 101 -14.71 14.86 -2.69
CA GLY A 101 -13.25 14.81 -2.53
C GLY A 101 -12.79 14.73 -1.08
N LYS A 102 -13.71 14.64 -0.11
CA LYS A 102 -13.40 14.51 1.31
C LYS A 102 -12.84 13.13 1.60
N ALA A 103 -11.71 13.09 2.29
CA ALA A 103 -11.04 11.86 2.68
C ALA A 103 -11.74 11.19 3.87
N ALA A 104 -11.81 9.86 3.87
CA ALA A 104 -12.40 9.08 4.96
C ALA A 104 -11.60 9.17 6.29
N TRP A 105 -10.30 9.42 6.20
CA TRP A 105 -9.42 9.71 7.35
C TRP A 105 -8.35 10.74 6.98
N PRO A 106 -7.66 11.35 7.96
CA PRO A 106 -6.59 12.29 7.69
C PRO A 106 -5.50 11.66 6.83
N VAL A 107 -5.06 12.40 5.82
CA VAL A 107 -3.92 12.04 4.97
C VAL A 107 -2.64 12.16 5.80
N PRO A 108 -1.90 11.08 6.06
CA PRO A 108 -0.66 11.18 6.79
C PRO A 108 0.41 11.89 5.93
N PRO A 109 1.20 12.83 6.49
CA PRO A 109 2.25 13.53 5.74
C PRO A 109 3.46 12.63 5.44
N ARG A 110 3.60 11.53 6.17
CA ARG A 110 4.63 10.51 6.03
C ARG A 110 4.07 9.16 6.50
N PRO A 111 4.61 8.02 6.06
CA PRO A 111 4.20 6.70 6.57
C PRO A 111 4.27 6.65 8.10
N LEU A 112 3.16 6.26 8.75
CA LEU A 112 3.06 6.23 10.22
C LEU A 112 3.45 4.87 10.82
N LEU A 113 3.43 3.81 10.03
CA LEU A 113 3.84 2.46 10.41
C LEU A 113 4.88 1.99 9.41
N THR A 114 6.15 1.96 9.82
CA THR A 114 7.27 1.64 8.93
C THR A 114 8.06 0.44 9.39
N LEU A 115 8.70 -0.21 8.43
CA LEU A 115 9.56 -1.37 8.62
C LEU A 115 10.96 -1.08 8.09
N ARG A 116 11.97 -1.42 8.89
CA ARG A 116 13.38 -1.46 8.46
C ARG A 116 14.01 -2.81 8.81
N ARG A 117 14.59 -3.46 7.80
CA ARG A 117 15.34 -4.72 7.98
C ARG A 117 16.76 -4.44 8.48
N GLY A 118 17.15 -5.15 9.53
CA GLY A 118 18.53 -5.25 10.02
C GLY A 118 19.05 -6.70 9.92
N PRO A 119 20.31 -6.95 10.29
CA PRO A 119 20.86 -8.31 10.32
C PRO A 119 20.13 -9.16 11.37
N GLY A 120 19.33 -10.14 10.92
CA GLY A 120 18.61 -11.06 11.81
C GLY A 120 17.40 -10.47 12.53
N PHE A 121 17.02 -9.21 12.25
CA PHE A 121 15.84 -8.59 12.86
C PHE A 121 15.15 -7.61 11.92
N VAL A 122 13.94 -7.24 12.30
CA VAL A 122 13.15 -6.16 11.73
C VAL A 122 12.80 -5.16 12.83
N LEU A 123 13.07 -3.88 12.58
CA LEU A 123 12.59 -2.79 13.41
C LEU A 123 11.30 -2.23 12.82
N ILE A 124 10.26 -2.19 13.63
CA ILE A 124 9.00 -1.51 13.33
C ILE A 124 8.95 -0.20 14.11
N GLU A 125 8.62 0.87 13.41
CA GLU A 125 8.30 2.17 14.01
C GLU A 125 6.82 2.47 13.76
N ASP A 126 6.03 2.61 14.82
CA ASP A 126 4.59 2.86 14.78
C ASP A 126 4.25 4.18 15.47
N SER A 127 3.58 5.07 14.75
CA SER A 127 3.15 6.38 15.21
C SER A 127 1.67 6.64 14.93
N ARG A 128 0.89 5.59 14.64
CA ARG A 128 -0.55 5.70 14.31
C ARG A 128 -1.37 6.37 15.43
N ASP A 129 -0.98 6.17 16.68
CA ASP A 129 -1.65 6.74 17.86
C ASP A 129 -1.02 8.07 18.32
N GLY A 130 -0.20 8.71 17.48
CA GLY A 130 0.46 9.99 17.79
C GLY A 130 1.69 9.89 18.69
N ARG A 131 1.98 8.71 19.27
CA ARG A 131 3.22 8.41 20.00
C ARG A 131 4.06 7.40 19.23
N MET A 132 5.37 7.60 19.18
CA MET A 132 6.29 6.68 18.53
C MET A 132 6.53 5.44 19.41
N ARG A 133 6.12 4.27 18.94
CA ARG A 133 6.44 2.95 19.50
C ARG A 133 7.43 2.23 18.59
N ARG A 134 8.43 1.59 19.20
CA ARG A 134 9.39 0.74 18.51
C ARG A 134 9.19 -0.71 18.91
N THR A 135 9.09 -1.59 17.92
CA THR A 135 8.97 -3.03 18.13
C THR A 135 10.06 -3.72 17.33
N VAL A 136 10.85 -4.56 18.00
CA VAL A 136 11.85 -5.41 17.34
C VAL A 136 11.25 -6.79 17.13
N VAL A 137 11.36 -7.31 15.90
CA VAL A 137 10.95 -8.65 15.52
C VAL A 137 12.20 -9.40 15.06
N ASP A 138 12.62 -10.40 15.82
CA ASP A 138 13.85 -11.20 15.62
C ASP A 138 13.57 -12.68 15.31
N ARG A 139 12.33 -13.11 15.55
CA ARG A 139 11.76 -14.41 15.19
C ARG A 139 11.77 -14.64 13.67
N PRO A 140 12.51 -15.64 13.13
CA PRO A 140 12.69 -15.84 11.69
C PRO A 140 11.38 -16.02 10.90
N ASP A 141 10.43 -16.76 11.46
CA ASP A 141 9.09 -16.98 10.89
C ASP A 141 8.30 -15.67 10.76
N ARG A 142 8.33 -14.83 11.80
CA ARG A 142 7.66 -13.52 11.78
C ARG A 142 8.36 -12.53 10.87
N ILE A 143 9.69 -12.57 10.80
CA ILE A 143 10.47 -11.79 9.85
C ILE A 143 10.04 -12.18 8.43
N ALA A 144 9.96 -13.47 8.11
CA ALA A 144 9.58 -13.95 6.79
C ALA A 144 8.21 -13.40 6.36
N VAL A 145 7.19 -13.48 7.21
CA VAL A 145 5.86 -12.88 6.95
C VAL A 145 5.99 -11.39 6.62
N LEU A 146 6.78 -10.64 7.38
CA LEU A 146 6.93 -9.20 7.21
C LEU A 146 7.78 -8.77 6.01
N VAL A 147 8.71 -9.61 5.51
CA VAL A 147 9.72 -9.20 4.51
C VAL A 147 9.65 -9.95 3.19
N GLU A 148 9.09 -11.15 3.15
CA GLU A 148 8.97 -11.92 1.91
C GLU A 148 7.86 -11.33 1.02
N PRO A 149 8.10 -11.11 -0.28
CA PRO A 149 7.10 -10.53 -1.17
C PRO A 149 5.80 -11.36 -1.23
N GLY A 150 5.91 -12.69 -1.31
CA GLY A 150 4.76 -13.59 -1.42
C GLY A 150 3.94 -13.76 -0.14
N LEU A 151 4.44 -13.32 1.01
CA LEU A 151 3.73 -13.40 2.29
C LEU A 151 3.14 -12.05 2.73
N GLY A 152 3.33 -11.01 1.92
CA GLY A 152 2.83 -9.67 2.24
C GLY A 152 1.32 -9.54 2.19
N CYS A 153 0.65 -10.43 1.44
CA CYS A 153 -0.79 -10.62 1.30
C CYS A 153 -1.04 -12.11 0.99
N ILE A 154 -1.75 -12.84 1.85
CA ILE A 154 -1.92 -14.30 1.73
C ILE A 154 -3.32 -14.73 2.17
N ALA A 155 -3.93 -15.67 1.44
CA ALA A 155 -5.19 -16.28 1.83
C ALA A 155 -5.00 -17.24 3.02
N ASP A 156 -5.98 -17.33 3.91
CA ASP A 156 -5.92 -18.13 5.14
C ASP A 156 -5.73 -19.63 4.85
N ASP A 157 -6.32 -20.14 3.76
CA ASP A 157 -6.18 -21.52 3.30
C ASP A 157 -4.79 -21.85 2.72
N GLY A 158 -4.03 -20.83 2.35
CA GLY A 158 -2.64 -20.94 1.88
C GLY A 158 -1.61 -20.96 3.01
N LEU A 159 -2.03 -20.83 4.27
CA LEU A 159 -1.12 -20.81 5.43
C LEU A 159 -0.85 -22.21 5.95
N ASP A 160 0.43 -22.59 5.99
CA ASP A 160 0.85 -23.70 6.84
C ASP A 160 0.73 -23.34 8.33
N ALA A 161 0.82 -24.35 9.20
CA ALA A 161 0.60 -24.17 10.63
C ALA A 161 1.59 -23.18 11.27
N ASP A 162 2.82 -23.10 10.78
CA ASP A 162 3.88 -22.27 11.37
C ASP A 162 3.70 -20.81 10.95
N THR A 163 3.45 -20.59 9.67
CA THR A 163 3.14 -19.30 9.07
C THR A 163 1.85 -18.75 9.67
N GLY A 164 0.82 -19.58 9.84
CA GLY A 164 -0.43 -19.19 10.51
C GLY A 164 -0.23 -18.72 11.94
N ARG A 165 0.65 -19.36 12.73
CA ARG A 165 1.00 -18.89 14.09
C ARG A 165 1.76 -17.56 14.03
N ALA A 166 2.68 -17.40 13.09
CA ALA A 166 3.43 -16.16 12.91
C ALA A 166 2.52 -14.98 12.51
N VAL A 167 1.59 -15.20 11.57
CA VAL A 167 0.59 -14.25 11.11
C VAL A 167 -0.29 -13.77 12.26
N ARG A 168 -0.88 -14.69 13.04
CA ARG A 168 -1.73 -14.35 14.19
C ARG A 168 -0.97 -13.58 15.26
N ALA A 169 0.25 -14.01 15.59
CA ALA A 169 1.10 -13.29 16.55
C ALA A 169 1.45 -11.87 16.08
N LEU A 170 1.59 -11.64 14.77
CA LEU A 170 1.79 -10.31 14.19
C LEU A 170 0.50 -9.48 14.14
N ALA A 171 -0.66 -10.13 13.96
CA ALA A 171 -1.96 -9.49 14.04
C ALA A 171 -2.25 -8.95 15.45
N ASP A 172 -1.91 -9.72 16.49
CA ASP A 172 -2.00 -9.28 17.89
C ASP A 172 -1.13 -8.04 18.19
N LEU A 173 -0.03 -7.87 17.44
CA LEU A 173 0.83 -6.69 17.50
C LEU A 173 0.34 -5.53 16.62
N GLY A 174 -0.77 -5.70 15.90
CA GLY A 174 -1.30 -4.72 14.96
C GLY A 174 -0.40 -4.50 13.74
N LEU A 175 0.40 -5.50 13.35
CA LEU A 175 1.31 -5.49 12.20
C LEU A 175 0.77 -6.25 11.00
N VAL A 176 -0.28 -7.04 11.20
CA VAL A 176 -1.04 -7.73 10.16
C VAL A 176 -2.53 -7.46 10.41
N ALA A 177 -3.31 -7.31 9.35
CA ALA A 177 -4.76 -7.22 9.43
C ALA A 177 -5.43 -8.29 8.58
N ALA A 178 -6.58 -8.77 9.04
CA ALA A 178 -7.47 -9.61 8.25
C ALA A 178 -8.38 -8.74 7.36
N VAL A 179 -8.64 -9.24 6.16
CA VAL A 179 -9.58 -8.71 5.17
C VAL A 179 -10.34 -9.92 4.64
N GLY A 180 -11.51 -10.22 5.22
CA GLY A 180 -12.17 -11.49 4.97
C GLY A 180 -11.26 -12.67 5.34
N ASP A 181 -11.01 -13.55 4.37
CA ASP A 181 -10.12 -14.70 4.44
C ASP A 181 -8.66 -14.39 4.04
N HIS A 182 -8.28 -13.12 3.88
CA HIS A 182 -6.92 -12.72 3.52
C HIS A 182 -6.22 -12.00 4.67
N TRP A 183 -4.91 -12.21 4.78
CA TRP A 183 -4.02 -11.56 5.74
C TRP A 183 -3.08 -10.60 5.04
N LEU A 184 -3.06 -9.35 5.49
CA LEU A 184 -2.25 -8.28 4.92
C LEU A 184 -1.24 -7.74 5.93
N THR A 185 0.05 -7.75 5.57
CA THR A 185 1.06 -7.03 6.35
C THR A 185 0.89 -5.52 6.20
N LEU A 186 0.87 -4.80 7.32
CA LEU A 186 0.58 -3.37 7.38
C LEU A 186 1.81 -2.45 7.27
N PRO A 187 2.99 -2.81 7.82
CA PRO A 187 4.14 -1.91 7.81
C PRO A 187 4.64 -1.56 6.43
N VAL A 188 4.85 -0.26 6.21
CA VAL A 188 5.42 0.27 4.98
C VAL A 188 6.93 0.01 4.96
N ARG A 189 7.40 -0.72 3.95
CA ARG A 189 8.83 -0.94 3.73
C ARG A 189 9.43 0.28 3.04
N PHE A 190 10.07 1.15 3.81
CA PHE A 190 10.63 2.39 3.28
C PHE A 190 11.95 2.13 2.55
N ARG A 191 12.09 2.67 1.34
CA ARG A 191 13.39 2.80 0.66
C ARG A 191 13.47 4.22 0.15
N TYR A 192 14.47 4.98 0.61
CA TYR A 192 14.84 6.19 -0.11
C TYR A 192 15.11 5.79 -1.56
N ALA A 193 14.35 6.33 -2.51
CA ALA A 193 14.78 6.36 -3.89
C ALA A 193 16.13 7.07 -3.86
N ARG A 194 17.24 6.31 -3.88
CA ARG A 194 18.55 6.92 -3.97
C ARG A 194 18.55 7.71 -5.28
N SER A 195 18.71 9.02 -5.14
CA SER A 195 19.11 9.95 -6.19
C SER A 195 20.34 9.43 -6.92
#